data_AF-A0A970NBA1-F1
#
_entry.id   AF-A0A970NBA1-F1
#
_cell.length_a   1.000
_cell.length_b   1.000
_cell.length_c   1.000
_cell.angle_alpha   90.00
_cell.angle_beta   90.00
_cell.angle_gamma   90.00
#
_symmetry.space_group_name_H-M   'P 1'
#
loop_
_entity.id
_entity.type
_entity.pdbx_description
1 polymer ?
#
loop_
_entity_poly.entity_id
_entity_poly.type
_entity_poly.pdbx_seq_one_letter_code
_entity_poly.pdbx_strand_id
1 'polypeptide(L)'
;MRFLRQEQHLMLPTLTTIKLTQNLYDALFQYVLTEDQEARLKKFINILEEHIKRKDQTPFSVPIKDLEFLDDGLEELRLLNWQEIPVTVFELVLPKSGEGDEEERMEPIIDLLERLAILTRPGGHNLIWAYPYAMVR
;
A
#
# COMPACT_ATOMS: atom_id res chain seq x y z
N MET A 1 1.49 19.47 -6.75
CA MET A 1 2.13 18.26 -6.18
C MET A 1 3.62 18.34 -6.38
N ARG A 2 4.39 17.84 -5.42
CA ARG A 2 5.86 17.75 -5.48
C ARG A 2 6.25 16.28 -5.56
N PHE A 3 7.06 15.92 -6.55
CA PHE A 3 7.66 14.59 -6.63
C PHE A 3 8.66 14.43 -5.49
N LEU A 4 8.58 13.30 -4.77
CA LEU A 4 9.53 12.97 -3.70
C LEU A 4 10.51 11.90 -4.14
N ARG A 5 10.00 10.77 -4.61
CA ARG A 5 10.79 9.57 -4.97
C ARG A 5 9.92 8.53 -5.68
N GLN A 6 10.59 7.48 -6.16
CA GLN A 6 9.96 6.24 -6.60
C GLN A 6 10.32 5.12 -5.62
N GLU A 7 9.35 4.31 -5.25
CA GLU A 7 9.50 3.15 -4.37
C GLU A 7 9.12 1.88 -5.13
N GLN A 8 9.72 0.76 -4.74
CA GLN A 8 9.29 -0.56 -5.20
C GLN A 8 8.35 -1.16 -4.18
N HIS A 9 7.16 -1.53 -4.65
CA HIS A 9 6.12 -2.12 -3.82
C HIS A 9 5.84 -3.54 -4.27
N LEU A 10 5.48 -4.41 -3.33
CA LEU A 10 4.81 -5.66 -3.63
C LEU A 10 3.31 -5.42 -3.65
N MET A 11 2.68 -5.74 -4.77
CA MET A 11 1.26 -5.58 -5.02
C MET A 11 0.54 -6.93 -4.96
N LEU A 12 -0.60 -6.95 -4.27
CA LEU A 12 -1.48 -8.10 -4.21
C LEU A 12 -2.12 -8.40 -5.58
N PRO A 13 -2.15 -9.66 -6.04
CA PRO A 13 -2.84 -10.01 -7.28
C PRO A 13 -4.36 -9.79 -7.18
N THR A 14 -4.99 -9.41 -8.28
CA THR A 14 -6.39 -8.93 -8.36
C THR A 14 -7.47 -9.96 -8.01
N LEU A 15 -7.14 -11.26 -7.90
CA LEU A 15 -8.09 -12.38 -7.77
C LEU A 15 -8.16 -12.98 -6.35
N THR A 16 -7.62 -12.32 -5.34
CA THR A 16 -7.46 -12.95 -4.02
C THR A 16 -8.65 -12.80 -3.09
N THR A 17 -8.97 -13.91 -2.39
CA THR A 17 -10.08 -14.01 -1.41
C THR A 17 -9.58 -13.93 0.02
N ILE A 18 -10.48 -13.72 1.00
CA ILE A 18 -10.16 -13.68 2.45
C ILE A 18 -9.43 -14.95 2.94
N LYS A 19 -9.65 -16.11 2.32
CA LYS A 19 -8.90 -17.34 2.66
C LYS A 19 -7.40 -17.20 2.39
N LEU A 20 -7.00 -16.25 1.55
CA LEU A 20 -5.59 -15.95 1.29
C LEU A 20 -4.89 -15.38 2.53
N THR A 21 -5.53 -14.56 3.36
CA THR A 21 -4.83 -13.87 4.47
C THR A 21 -4.39 -14.83 5.55
N GLN A 22 -5.24 -15.81 5.90
CA GLN A 22 -4.91 -16.85 6.89
C GLN A 22 -3.79 -17.76 6.37
N ASN A 23 -3.93 -18.26 5.13
CA ASN A 23 -2.89 -19.07 4.51
C ASN A 23 -1.56 -18.31 4.37
N LEU A 24 -1.64 -17.00 4.11
CA LEU A 24 -0.47 -16.12 3.98
C LEU A 24 0.23 -15.91 5.33
N TYR A 25 -0.53 -15.70 6.41
CA TYR A 25 0.06 -15.62 7.75
C TYR A 25 0.81 -16.89 8.08
N ASP A 26 0.18 -18.05 7.90
CA ASP A 26 0.80 -19.34 8.22
C ASP A 26 2.05 -19.59 7.37
N ALA A 27 2.01 -19.26 6.07
CA ALA A 27 3.15 -19.38 5.17
C ALA A 27 4.29 -18.44 5.53
N LEU A 28 4.00 -17.21 6.00
CA LEU A 28 5.03 -16.23 6.34
C LEU A 28 5.57 -16.37 7.76
N PHE A 29 4.79 -16.96 8.67
CA PHE A 29 5.16 -17.09 10.09
C PHE A 29 6.44 -17.91 10.30
N GLN A 30 6.72 -18.89 9.43
CA GLN A 30 7.95 -19.67 9.50
C GLN A 30 9.24 -18.84 9.29
N TYR A 31 9.14 -17.66 8.69
CA TYR A 31 10.28 -16.75 8.45
C TYR A 31 10.46 -15.71 9.55
N VAL A 32 9.58 -15.69 10.55
CA VAL A 32 9.61 -14.77 11.67
C VAL A 32 10.41 -15.40 12.82
N LEU A 33 11.52 -14.77 13.22
CA LEU A 33 12.44 -15.30 14.23
C LEU A 33 12.36 -14.55 15.57
N THR A 34 11.67 -13.42 15.61
CA THR A 34 11.60 -12.54 16.79
C THR A 34 10.18 -12.02 17.01
N GLU A 35 9.86 -11.65 18.25
CA GLU A 35 8.55 -11.08 18.61
C GLU A 35 8.26 -9.77 17.85
N ASP A 36 9.29 -8.96 17.57
CA ASP A 36 9.14 -7.73 16.78
C ASP A 36 8.72 -8.02 15.33
N GLN A 37 9.38 -9.00 14.70
CA GLN A 37 9.00 -9.45 13.35
C GLN A 37 7.59 -10.04 13.34
N GLU A 38 7.17 -10.75 14.40
CA GLU A 38 5.81 -11.27 14.51
C GLU A 38 4.78 -10.14 14.60
N ALA A 39 5.06 -9.12 15.41
CA ALA A 39 4.20 -7.94 15.52
C ALA A 39 4.08 -7.22 14.17
N ARG A 40 5.17 -7.11 13.42
CA ARG A 40 5.18 -6.53 12.06
C ARG A 40 4.39 -7.37 11.07
N LEU A 41 4.52 -8.70 11.10
CA LEU A 41 3.73 -9.61 10.27
C LEU A 41 2.24 -9.50 10.59
N LYS A 42 1.87 -9.52 11.87
CA LYS A 42 0.47 -9.33 12.30
C LYS A 42 -0.10 -8.00 11.81
N LYS A 43 0.67 -6.92 11.91
CA LYS A 43 0.27 -5.60 11.39
C LYS A 43 0.04 -5.64 9.88
N PHE A 44 0.95 -6.24 9.12
CA PHE A 44 0.82 -6.40 7.67
C PHE A 44 -0.43 -7.18 7.28
N ILE A 45 -0.67 -8.34 7.91
CA ILE A 45 -1.86 -9.16 7.65
C ILE A 45 -3.15 -8.43 8.02
N ASN A 46 -3.18 -7.68 9.12
CA ASN A 46 -4.34 -6.87 9.50
C ASN A 46 -4.67 -5.81 8.44
N ILE A 47 -3.67 -5.08 7.94
CA ILE A 47 -3.85 -4.06 6.90
C ILE A 47 -4.35 -4.70 5.60
N LEU A 48 -3.81 -5.87 5.23
CA LEU A 48 -4.27 -6.64 4.07
C LEU A 48 -5.73 -7.09 4.23
N GLU A 49 -6.11 -7.61 5.40
CA GLU A 49 -7.47 -8.01 5.68
C GLU A 49 -8.47 -6.85 5.62
N GLU A 50 -8.11 -5.70 6.18
CA GLU A 50 -8.92 -4.48 6.13
C GLU A 50 -9.15 -4.05 4.68
N HIS A 51 -8.11 -4.06 3.86
CA HIS A 51 -8.22 -3.73 2.44
C HIS A 51 -9.15 -4.69 1.68
N ILE A 52 -8.99 -6.00 1.86
CA ILE A 52 -9.86 -7.01 1.22
C ILE A 52 -11.32 -6.82 1.65
N LYS A 53 -11.57 -6.47 2.91
CA LYS A 53 -12.92 -6.20 3.45
C LYS A 53 -13.54 -4.93 2.85
N ARG A 54 -12.74 -3.87 2.63
CA ARG A 54 -13.21 -2.58 2.09
C ARG A 54 -13.63 -2.63 0.63
N LYS A 55 -13.13 -3.60 -0.15
CA LYS A 55 -13.35 -3.69 -1.61
C LYS A 55 -12.95 -2.40 -2.33
N ASP A 56 -11.85 -1.78 -1.89
CA ASP A 56 -11.32 -0.56 -2.48
C ASP A 56 -11.01 -0.78 -3.97
N GLN A 57 -11.18 0.26 -4.78
CA GLN A 57 -10.88 0.19 -6.23
C GLN A 57 -9.39 0.28 -6.54
N THR A 58 -8.58 0.66 -5.55
CA THR A 58 -7.13 0.81 -5.66
C THR A 58 -6.44 -0.49 -5.29
N PRO A 59 -5.33 -0.86 -5.93
CA PRO A 59 -4.61 -2.07 -5.58
C PRO A 59 -4.05 -2.01 -4.16
N PHE A 60 -4.05 -3.14 -3.46
CA PHE A 60 -3.23 -3.27 -2.26
C PHE A 60 -1.77 -3.35 -2.64
N SER A 61 -0.94 -2.50 -2.04
CA SER A 61 0.50 -2.60 -2.18
C SER A 61 1.22 -2.13 -0.92
N VAL A 62 2.43 -2.64 -0.71
CA VAL A 62 3.28 -2.27 0.43
C VAL A 62 4.72 -2.09 -0.06
N PRO A 63 5.47 -1.06 0.40
CA PRO A 63 6.88 -0.92 0.08
C PRO A 63 7.67 -2.17 0.46
N ILE A 64 8.55 -2.64 -0.42
CA ILE A 64 9.40 -3.81 -0.14
C ILE A 64 10.24 -3.59 1.12
N LYS A 65 10.71 -2.36 1.34
CA LYS A 65 11.46 -1.95 2.54
C LYS A 65 10.74 -2.26 3.85
N ASP A 66 9.41 -2.15 3.85
CA ASP A 66 8.62 -2.43 5.04
C ASP A 66 8.49 -3.94 5.31
N LEU A 67 8.72 -4.77 4.28
CA LEU A 67 8.66 -6.22 4.27
C LEU A 67 10.05 -6.89 4.30
N GLU A 68 11.16 -6.15 4.28
CA GLU A 68 12.54 -6.67 4.35
C GLU A 68 12.77 -7.58 5.56
N PHE A 69 11.98 -7.42 6.63
CA PHE A 69 12.06 -8.27 7.82
C PHE A 69 11.66 -9.73 7.59
N LEU A 70 10.97 -10.02 6.47
CA LEU A 70 10.57 -11.37 6.08
C LEU A 70 11.70 -12.14 5.42
N ASP A 71 12.76 -11.46 4.96
CA ASP A 71 13.91 -12.06 4.27
C ASP A 71 13.47 -13.07 3.17
N ASP A 72 13.75 -14.37 3.33
CA ASP A 72 13.30 -15.44 2.43
C ASP A 72 11.78 -15.49 2.22
N GLY A 73 10.99 -14.99 3.17
CA GLY A 73 9.54 -14.87 3.06
C GLY A 73 9.09 -13.91 1.94
N LEU A 74 9.96 -13.01 1.47
CA LEU A 74 9.69 -12.21 0.26
C LEU A 74 9.61 -13.08 -1.00
N GLU A 75 10.41 -14.15 -1.07
CA GLU A 75 10.32 -15.09 -2.20
C GLU A 75 8.99 -15.86 -2.17
N GLU A 76 8.50 -16.21 -0.99
CA GLU A 76 7.18 -16.84 -0.84
C GLU A 76 6.07 -15.92 -1.39
N LEU A 77 6.14 -14.61 -1.13
CA LEU A 77 5.22 -13.64 -1.72
C LEU A 77 5.27 -13.64 -3.25
N ARG A 78 6.48 -13.70 -3.84
CA ARG A 78 6.65 -13.78 -5.30
C ARG A 78 6.08 -15.08 -5.87
N LEU A 79 6.25 -16.21 -5.18
CA LEU A 79 5.65 -17.50 -5.56
C LEU A 79 4.12 -17.46 -5.52
N LEU A 80 3.55 -16.68 -4.60
CA LEU A 80 2.12 -16.41 -4.52
C LEU A 80 1.63 -15.36 -5.55
N ASN A 81 2.45 -15.05 -6.56
CA ASN A 81 2.18 -14.09 -7.64
C ASN A 81 1.98 -12.65 -7.18
N TRP A 82 2.60 -12.24 -6.07
CA TRP A 82 2.72 -10.81 -5.77
C TRP A 82 3.65 -10.15 -6.78
N GLN A 83 3.22 -9.01 -7.30
CA GLN A 83 3.94 -8.31 -8.36
C GLN A 83 4.73 -7.15 -7.81
N GLU A 84 6.00 -7.04 -8.22
CA GLU A 84 6.80 -5.85 -7.93
C GLU A 84 6.42 -4.72 -8.89
N ILE A 85 5.96 -3.60 -8.36
CA ILE A 85 5.55 -2.44 -9.14
C ILE A 85 6.26 -1.16 -8.68
N PRO A 86 6.61 -0.28 -9.63
CA PRO A 86 7.15 1.02 -9.30
C PRO A 86 6.03 1.97 -8.90
N VAL A 87 5.99 2.38 -7.64
CA VAL A 87 5.03 3.35 -7.11
C VAL A 87 5.72 4.70 -6.99
N THR A 88 5.06 5.74 -7.51
CA THR A 88 5.59 7.10 -7.42
C THR A 88 5.02 7.79 -6.20
N VAL A 89 5.89 8.33 -5.34
CA VAL A 89 5.51 9.05 -4.13
C VAL A 89 5.54 10.55 -4.38
N PHE A 90 4.38 11.17 -4.21
CA PHE A 90 4.20 12.60 -4.28
C PHE A 90 3.80 13.18 -2.92
N GLU A 91 4.03 14.47 -2.78
CA GLU A 91 3.47 15.29 -1.71
C GLU A 91 2.49 16.30 -2.30
N LEU A 92 1.31 16.39 -1.71
CA LEU A 92 0.36 17.44 -1.98
C LEU A 92 0.82 18.70 -1.24
N VAL A 93 1.07 19.77 -2.00
CA VAL A 93 1.48 21.06 -1.46
C VAL A 93 0.34 22.02 -1.72
N LEU A 94 -0.36 22.41 -0.64
CA LEU A 94 -1.42 23.40 -0.70
C LEU A 94 -0.87 24.81 -0.43
N PRO A 95 -1.46 25.84 -1.05
CA PRO A 95 -1.13 27.22 -0.73
C PRO A 95 -1.55 27.55 0.72
N LYS A 96 -0.68 28.24 1.46
CA LYS A 96 -0.90 28.59 2.88
C LYS A 96 -2.06 29.57 3.11
N SER A 97 -2.57 30.20 2.07
CA SER A 97 -3.52 31.31 2.13
C SER A 97 -4.99 30.91 1.88
N GLY A 98 -5.37 29.65 2.11
CA GLY A 98 -6.78 29.23 2.00
C GLY A 98 -7.52 29.27 3.34
N GLU A 99 -8.82 29.53 3.27
CA GLU A 99 -9.76 29.39 4.40
C GLU A 99 -10.07 27.90 4.64
N GLY A 100 -10.20 27.48 5.90
CA GLY A 100 -10.46 26.09 6.30
C GLY A 100 -9.20 25.32 6.74
N ASP A 101 -9.41 24.17 7.38
CA ASP A 101 -8.31 23.27 7.76
C ASP A 101 -7.61 22.73 6.49
N GLU A 102 -6.35 22.32 6.61
CA GLU A 102 -5.62 21.69 5.52
C GLU A 102 -6.31 20.41 5.05
N GLU A 103 -6.83 19.59 5.98
CA GLU A 103 -7.52 18.34 5.68
C GLU A 103 -8.81 18.55 4.86
N GLU A 104 -9.66 19.48 5.28
CA GLU A 104 -10.92 19.83 4.60
C GLU A 104 -10.68 20.34 3.16
N ARG A 105 -9.55 21.01 2.94
CA ARG A 105 -9.15 21.48 1.60
C ARG A 105 -8.56 20.37 0.75
N MET A 106 -8.00 19.33 1.36
CA MET A 106 -7.39 18.21 0.64
C MET A 106 -8.43 17.23 0.11
N GLU A 107 -9.46 16.88 0.89
CA GLU A 107 -10.49 15.92 0.50
C GLU A 107 -11.01 16.12 -0.95
N PRO A 108 -11.50 17.32 -1.36
CA PRO A 108 -12.02 17.49 -2.71
C PRO A 108 -10.95 17.38 -3.81
N ILE A 109 -9.68 17.65 -3.49
CA ILE A 109 -8.57 17.51 -4.43
C ILE A 109 -8.21 16.03 -4.59
N ILE A 110 -8.20 15.26 -3.50
CA ILE A 110 -7.99 13.82 -3.55
C ILE A 110 -9.10 13.15 -4.36
N ASP A 111 -10.36 13.47 -4.08
CA ASP A 111 -11.51 12.96 -4.84
C ASP A 111 -11.41 13.24 -6.34
N LEU A 112 -10.92 14.43 -6.71
CA LEU A 112 -10.68 14.77 -8.11
C LEU A 112 -9.53 13.92 -8.69
N LEU A 113 -8.43 13.80 -7.95
CA LEU A 113 -7.25 13.07 -8.41
C LEU A 113 -7.53 11.56 -8.57
N GLU A 114 -8.32 10.95 -7.68
CA GLU A 114 -8.74 9.54 -7.76
C GLU A 114 -9.62 9.26 -8.99
N ARG A 115 -10.33 10.27 -9.52
CA ARG A 115 -11.07 10.14 -10.79
C ARG A 115 -10.18 10.21 -12.01
N LEU A 116 -8.99 10.79 -11.89
CA LEU A 116 -8.06 11.01 -13.00
C LEU A 116 -6.96 9.95 -13.06
N ALA A 117 -6.55 9.41 -11.91
CA ALA A 117 -5.46 8.47 -11.77
C ALA A 117 -5.72 7.48 -10.63
N ILE A 118 -5.01 6.35 -10.65
CA ILE A 118 -5.07 5.35 -9.58
C ILE A 118 -4.09 5.78 -8.51
N LEU A 119 -4.63 6.24 -7.38
CA LEU A 119 -3.87 6.83 -6.30
C LEU A 119 -4.31 6.25 -4.96
N THR A 120 -3.42 6.26 -3.98
CA THR A 120 -3.76 5.91 -2.58
C THR A 120 -3.05 6.88 -1.64
N ARG A 121 -3.69 7.21 -0.52
CA ARG A 121 -3.10 8.04 0.54
C ARG A 121 -2.66 7.16 1.72
N PRO A 122 -1.36 6.90 1.87
CA PRO A 122 -0.87 6.19 3.06
C PRO A 122 -0.98 7.10 4.30
N GLY A 123 -1.74 6.67 5.30
CA GLY A 123 -1.62 7.15 6.68
C GLY A 123 -2.02 8.60 6.95
N GLY A 124 -2.93 9.19 6.18
CA GLY A 124 -3.49 10.51 6.52
C GLY A 124 -2.52 11.69 6.42
N HIS A 125 -1.34 11.51 5.83
CA HIS A 125 -0.42 12.62 5.53
C HIS A 125 -0.68 13.17 4.12
N ASN A 126 -0.07 14.31 3.78
CA ASN A 126 -0.10 14.90 2.43
C ASN A 126 0.62 14.03 1.37
N LEU A 127 0.95 12.79 1.70
CA LEU A 127 1.62 11.85 0.81
C LEU A 127 0.61 11.14 -0.07
N ILE A 128 0.93 11.05 -1.36
CA ILE A 128 0.11 10.36 -2.35
C ILE A 128 0.99 9.33 -3.05
N TRP A 129 0.54 8.09 -3.05
CA TRP A 129 1.07 7.03 -3.89
C TRP A 129 0.34 7.03 -5.21
N ALA A 130 1.09 7.15 -6.30
CA ALA A 130 0.58 7.08 -7.64
C ALA A 130 1.03 5.80 -8.34
N TYR A 131 0.06 5.05 -8.85
CA TYR A 131 0.28 3.75 -9.44
C TYR A 131 0.37 3.82 -10.98
N PRO A 132 1.26 3.05 -11.60
CA PRO A 132 1.39 2.98 -13.04
C PRO A 132 0.19 2.25 -13.65
N TYR A 133 -0.67 2.99 -14.37
CA TYR A 133 -1.93 2.47 -14.94
C TYR A 133 -1.77 1.13 -15.67
N ALA A 134 -0.73 1.00 -16.50
CA ALA A 134 -0.47 -0.19 -17.31
C ALA A 134 -0.15 -1.48 -16.52
N MET A 135 0.10 -1.39 -15.22
CA MET A 135 0.43 -2.54 -14.37
C MET A 135 -0.68 -2.90 -13.38
N VAL A 136 -1.64 -1.99 -13.16
CA VAL A 136 -2.67 -2.14 -12.12
C VAL A 136 -4.09 -2.26 -12.68
N ARG A 137 -4.25 -2.15 -14.01
CA ARG A 137 -5.52 -2.30 -14.75
C ARG A 137 -5.34 -3.15 -15.99
#